data_AF-P17726-F1
#
_entry.id   AF-P17726-F1
#
_cell.length_a   1.000
_cell.length_b   1.000
_cell.length_c   1.000
_cell.angle_alpha   90.00
_cell.angle_beta   90.00
_cell.angle_gamma   90.00
#
_symmetry.space_group_name_H-M   'P 1'
#
loop_
_entity.id
_entity.type
_entity.pdbx_description
1 polymer ?
#
loop_
_entity_poly.entity_id
_entity_poly.type
_entity_poly.pdbx_seq_one_letter_code
_entity_poly.pdbx_strand_id
1 'polypeptide(L)' 'YNRLCIKPRDWIDECDSNEGGERAYFRNGKGGCDSFWICPEDHTGADYYSSYRDCFNACI' A
#
# COMPACT_ATOMS: atom_id res chain seq x y z
N TYR A 1 -13.15 3.41 -11.84
CA TYR A 1 -13.01 3.41 -10.37
C TYR A 1 -12.09 2.27 -9.98
N ASN A 2 -10.83 2.56 -9.65
CA ASN A 2 -9.87 1.54 -9.19
C ASN A 2 -10.01 1.43 -7.67
N ARG A 3 -10.55 0.31 -7.17
CA ARG A 3 -10.83 0.10 -5.74
C ARG A 3 -9.58 0.24 -4.85
N LEU A 4 -8.40 0.02 -5.44
CA LEU A 4 -7.08 0.11 -4.83
C LEU A 4 -6.67 1.56 -4.47
N CYS A 5 -7.32 2.58 -5.03
CA CYS A 5 -7.03 3.99 -4.71
C CYS A 5 -7.73 4.49 -3.45
N ILE A 6 -8.56 3.65 -2.82
CA ILE A 6 -9.16 3.91 -1.54
C ILE A 6 -8.34 3.09 -0.54
N LYS A 7 -7.61 3.77 0.36
CA LYS A 7 -6.79 3.12 1.39
C LYS A 7 -7.66 2.07 2.11
N PRO A 8 -7.34 0.78 2.06
CA PRO A 8 -8.01 -0.19 2.92
C PRO A 8 -7.77 0.26 4.36
N ARG A 9 -8.83 0.21 5.18
CA ARG A 9 -8.84 0.78 6.53
C ARG A 9 -8.00 -0.01 7.53
N ASP A 10 -7.11 -0.87 7.02
CA ASP A 10 -6.53 -1.97 7.76
C ASP A 10 -5.25 -1.57 8.49
N TRP A 11 -5.24 -2.04 9.73
CA TRP A 11 -4.20 -1.93 10.73
C TRP A 11 -3.08 -2.91 10.41
N ILE A 12 -2.33 -2.66 9.35
CA ILE A 12 -1.18 -3.49 9.04
C ILE A 12 0.00 -3.03 9.88
N ASP A 13 0.60 -3.98 10.58
CA ASP A 13 1.84 -3.77 11.31
C ASP A 13 2.97 -3.54 10.29
N GLU A 14 3.61 -2.38 10.38
CA GLU A 14 4.73 -2.03 9.51
C GLU A 14 5.98 -2.76 9.99
N CYS A 15 6.53 -3.62 9.14
CA CYS A 15 7.67 -4.44 9.49
C CYS A 15 8.99 -3.83 9.02
N ASP A 16 10.09 -4.30 9.59
CA ASP A 16 11.41 -3.86 9.14
C ASP A 16 11.62 -4.26 7.67
N SER A 17 12.32 -3.39 6.93
CA SER A 17 12.62 -3.59 5.50
C SER A 17 13.32 -4.92 5.16
N ASN A 18 13.91 -5.58 6.16
CA ASN A 18 14.57 -6.87 5.99
C ASN A 18 13.64 -8.09 6.07
N GLU A 19 12.42 -7.92 6.62
CA GLU A 19 11.46 -9.02 6.80
C GLU A 19 10.18 -8.82 5.98
N GLY A 20 9.90 -7.58 5.57
CA GLY A 20 8.67 -7.23 4.86
C GLY A 20 8.74 -7.26 3.34
N GLY A 21 7.57 -7.21 2.71
CA GLY A 21 7.41 -6.87 1.30
C GLY A 21 7.09 -5.39 1.14
N GLU A 22 7.80 -4.68 0.26
CA GLU A 22 7.44 -3.30 -0.09
C GLU A 22 6.04 -3.27 -0.75
N ARG A 23 5.19 -2.37 -0.27
CA ARG A 23 3.86 -2.09 -0.79
C ARG A 23 3.63 -0.59 -0.88
N ALA A 24 2.72 -0.19 -1.76
CA ALA A 24 2.34 1.19 -1.94
C ALA A 24 0.82 1.36 -1.81
N TYR A 25 0.41 2.47 -1.21
CA TYR A 25 -0.99 2.84 -1.05
C TYR A 25 -1.20 4.29 -1.46
N PHE A 26 -2.40 4.59 -1.97
CA PHE A 26 -2.80 5.96 -2.26
C PHE A 26 -3.31 6.63 -0.98
N ARG A 27 -2.64 7.71 -0.55
CA ARG A 27 -3.06 8.46 0.63
C ARG A 27 -4.06 9.54 0.22
N ASN A 28 -5.34 9.18 0.24
CA ASN A 28 -6.42 10.14 0.04
C ASN A 28 -6.34 11.24 1.12
N GLY A 29 -6.15 12.49 0.69
CA GLY A 29 -5.87 13.64 1.56
C GLY A 29 -4.48 14.27 1.40
N LYS A 30 -3.47 13.50 0.95
CA LYS A 30 -2.16 14.06 0.56
C LYS A 30 -1.99 14.22 -0.96
N GLY A 31 -2.89 13.62 -1.75
CA GLY A 31 -2.84 13.70 -3.22
C GLY A 31 -1.66 12.92 -3.83
N GLY A 32 -1.23 11.84 -3.17
CA GLY A 32 -0.06 11.08 -3.59
C GLY A 32 -0.04 9.65 -3.05
N CYS A 33 0.83 8.84 -3.65
CA CYS A 33 1.15 7.51 -3.17
C CYS A 33 2.26 7.55 -2.12
N ASP A 34 2.30 6.54 -1.26
CA ASP A 34 3.29 6.37 -0.20
C ASP A 34 3.65 4.88 -0.14
N SER A 35 4.92 4.56 0.10
CA SER A 35 5.42 3.17 0.18
C SER A 35 5.74 2.80 1.62
N PHE A 36 5.42 1.57 2.01
CA PHE A 36 5.64 1.01 3.33
C PHE A 36 5.94 -0.48 3.23
N TRP A 37 6.48 -1.07 4.29
CA TRP A 37 6.86 -2.48 4.34
C TRP A 37 5.85 -3.26 5.16
N ILE A 38 5.28 -4.32 4.58
CA ILE A 38 4.30 -5.18 5.27
C ILE A 38 4.93 -6.50 5.64
N CYS A 39 4.62 -7.02 6.84
CA CYS A 39 5.01 -8.37 7.20
C CYS A 39 4.34 -9.42 6.30
N PRO A 40 5.03 -10.51 5.96
CA PRO A 40 4.50 -11.60 5.13
C PRO A 40 3.27 -12.29 5.75
N GLU A 41 3.12 -12.25 7.08
CA GLU A 41 1.97 -12.84 7.80
C GLU A 41 0.72 -11.95 7.77
N ASP A 42 0.88 -10.64 7.55
CA ASP A 42 -0.20 -9.65 7.59
C ASP A 42 -0.69 -9.26 6.18
N HIS A 43 -0.47 -10.14 5.19
CA HIS A 43 -1.13 -10.04 3.88
C HIS A 43 -2.62 -10.39 4.02
N THR A 44 -3.37 -9.58 4.77
CA THR A 44 -4.78 -9.75 5.14
C THR A 44 -5.76 -9.56 3.96
N GLY A 45 -5.28 -9.67 2.72
CA GLY A 45 -6.09 -9.45 1.52
C GLY A 45 -6.36 -7.96 1.24
N ALA A 46 -5.69 -7.07 1.96
CA ALA A 46 -5.73 -5.64 1.69
C ALA A 46 -4.95 -5.33 0.40
N ASP A 47 -5.62 -4.58 -0.45
CA ASP A 47 -5.38 -4.45 -1.88
C ASP A 47 -4.37 -3.30 -2.12
N TYR A 48 -3.10 -3.54 -1.77
CA TYR A 48 -2.00 -2.59 -1.98
C TYR A 48 -1.29 -2.80 -3.31
N TYR A 49 -0.67 -1.74 -3.82
CA TYR A 49 0.17 -1.82 -5.00
C TYR A 49 1.53 -2.42 -4.66
N SER A 50 2.12 -3.14 -5.61
CA SER A 50 3.45 -3.74 -5.44
C SER A 50 4.58 -2.72 -5.50
N SER A 51 4.31 -1.51 -6.01
CA SER A 51 5.29 -0.45 -6.13
C SER A 51 4.62 0.91 -6.14
N TYR A 52 5.36 1.95 -5.73
CA TYR A 52 4.92 3.34 -5.82
C TYR A 52 4.44 3.70 -7.24
N ARG A 53 5.14 3.20 -8.26
CA ARG A 53 4.82 3.47 -9.67
C ARG A 53 3.47 2.90 -10.10
N ASP A 54 3.13 1.70 -9.65
CA ASP A 54 1.82 1.10 -9.90
C ASP A 54 0.72 1.90 -9.22
N CYS A 55 0.94 2.31 -7.97
CA CYS A 55 0.00 3.19 -7.27
C CYS A 55 -0.21 4.52 -8.02
N PHE A 56 0.88 5.16 -8.44
CA PHE A 56 0.82 6.44 -9.14
C PHE A 56 0.07 6.31 -10.47
N ASN A 57 0.45 5.33 -11.30
CA ASN A 57 -0.20 5.08 -12.59
C ASN A 57 -1.69 4.69 -12.47
N ALA A 58 -2.08 4.08 -11.36
CA ALA A 58 -3.45 3.61 -11.16
C ALA A 58 -4.37 4.64 -10.48
N CYS A 59 -3.82 5.62 -9.75
CA CYS A 59 -4.58 6.55 -8.92
C CYS A 59 -4.44 8.04 -9.26
N ILE A 60 -3.44 8.43 -10.05
CA ILE A 60 -3.20 9.80 -10.53
C ILE A 60 -3.34 9.81 -12.04
#